data_AF-A0A9X6LHG3-F1
#
_entry.id   AF-A0A9X6LHG3-F1
#
_cell.length_a   1.000
_cell.length_b   1.000
_cell.length_c   1.000
_cell.angle_alpha   90.00
_cell.angle_beta   90.00
_cell.angle_gamma   90.00
#
_symmetry.space_group_name_H-M   'P 1'
#
loop_
_entity.id
_entity.type
_entity.pdbx_description
1 polymer ?
#
loop_
_entity_poly.entity_id
_entity_poly.type
_entity_poly.pdbx_seq_one_letter_code
_entity_poly.pdbx_strand_id
1 'polypeptide(L)'
;MKSLTVIILYSEREQILEESIQSIWKLNPREIIILVPNDRSNLYEIAKKHKCHIVLMDKYSTYYDGYEASVKAAKGDVLLFVDSNFLLSTNEMQRFIEPIVTNQADVVLNKIDKLIEIGKCPNMDIVWRKMLNEILSRPDLKSNSILSLPYALTKEVVENIGFNYMEDIVLSHMKIVNQGWRINDQYAINTLSKDETIEEGGYLIKKELSKNEKEKVERYLRGIAKWIEKKGRRVGFTDAGKRRDIVQKLGECKRYPSYHQGWGMHSSIYDGKQLSVIIPVQNEEETIEQVILEARKIEPLEIIVVVNGSTDQTANIAKRLGVTIIEYNERLGHNVGRAIGALEATGDILLFIDGDFSVSGSNLHHFTKAVSAGVDIALNDLNPMLHPPFYVVDVVKYMLNLAYNRPELSNGSLVAIPHAMSRSCLDAIGWESLLCPSLAQVKAILQGYRVECVHYVDVVKPNRIRLMENVSHNGHPPAVLRIIGDHVEALSYLIEQLEMDGKGD
;
A
#
# COMPACT_ATOMS: atom_id res chain seq x y z
N MET A 1 -4.91 20.25 -35.87
CA MET A 1 -4.30 19.20 -35.02
C MET A 1 -3.03 19.77 -34.42
N LYS A 2 -2.80 19.52 -33.14
CA LYS A 2 -1.56 19.91 -32.47
C LYS A 2 -0.36 19.19 -33.11
N SER A 3 0.79 19.86 -33.19
CA SER A 3 2.02 19.26 -33.73
C SER A 3 2.64 18.29 -32.73
N LEU A 4 3.29 17.22 -33.21
CA LEU A 4 3.77 16.11 -32.39
C LEU A 4 5.31 16.06 -32.35
N THR A 5 5.89 15.93 -31.17
CA THR A 5 7.24 15.41 -30.96
C THR A 5 7.13 14.03 -30.30
N VAL A 6 7.87 13.05 -30.80
CA VAL A 6 7.94 11.72 -30.17
C VAL A 6 9.29 11.56 -29.49
N ILE A 7 9.25 11.20 -28.20
CA ILE A 7 10.42 10.98 -27.35
C ILE A 7 10.53 9.47 -27.12
N ILE A 8 11.62 8.90 -27.63
CA ILE A 8 11.91 7.47 -27.54
C ILE A 8 12.91 7.24 -26.41
N LEU A 9 12.54 6.38 -25.48
CA LEU A 9 13.41 5.90 -24.41
C LEU A 9 14.27 4.77 -24.95
N TYR A 10 15.54 4.73 -24.51
CA TYR A 10 16.58 3.89 -25.09
C TYR A 10 16.15 2.42 -25.23
N SER A 11 16.61 1.75 -26.30
CA SER A 11 16.37 0.32 -26.52
C SER A 11 17.59 -0.48 -26.11
N GLU A 12 17.41 -1.65 -25.51
CA GLU A 12 18.46 -2.66 -25.47
C GLU A 12 18.58 -3.43 -26.80
N ARG A 13 17.64 -3.22 -27.73
CA ARG A 13 17.48 -3.99 -28.97
C ARG A 13 17.49 -3.09 -30.20
N GLU A 14 18.66 -2.95 -30.81
CA GLU A 14 18.92 -2.09 -31.99
C GLU A 14 17.91 -2.27 -33.13
N GLN A 15 17.54 -3.52 -33.46
CA GLN A 15 16.59 -3.81 -34.52
C GLN A 15 15.19 -3.26 -34.23
N ILE A 16 14.71 -3.40 -32.99
CA ILE A 16 13.38 -2.92 -32.59
C ILE A 16 13.34 -1.38 -32.64
N LEU A 17 14.45 -0.72 -32.29
CA LEU A 17 14.55 0.73 -32.39
C LEU A 17 14.37 1.23 -33.82
N GLU A 18 15.06 0.62 -34.80
CA GLU A 18 14.94 1.03 -36.21
C GLU A 18 13.52 0.84 -36.74
N GLU A 19 12.88 -0.30 -36.46
CA GLU A 19 11.49 -0.56 -36.85
C GLU A 19 10.48 0.39 -36.14
N SER A 20 10.74 0.72 -34.87
CA SER A 20 9.97 1.70 -34.10
C SER A 20 10.05 3.09 -34.72
N ILE A 21 11.25 3.56 -35.06
CA ILE A 21 11.46 4.88 -35.69
C ILE A 21 10.68 4.97 -37.01
N GLN A 22 10.74 3.94 -37.85
CA GLN A 22 9.99 3.90 -39.11
C GLN A 22 8.47 3.96 -38.89
N SER A 23 7.97 3.26 -37.88
CA SER A 23 6.54 3.26 -37.52
C SER A 23 6.08 4.59 -36.95
N ILE A 24 6.95 5.28 -36.21
CA ILE A 24 6.72 6.61 -35.63
C ILE A 24 6.72 7.69 -36.71
N TRP A 25 7.62 7.65 -37.70
CA TRP A 25 7.63 8.62 -38.80
C TRP A 25 6.32 8.64 -39.59
N LYS A 26 5.60 7.50 -39.65
CA LYS A 26 4.25 7.42 -40.26
C LYS A 26 3.17 8.19 -39.49
N LEU A 27 3.44 8.61 -38.25
CA LEU A 27 2.59 9.54 -37.50
C LEU A 27 2.74 10.99 -37.96
N ASN A 28 3.69 11.28 -38.85
CA ASN A 28 4.09 12.61 -39.27
C ASN A 28 4.47 13.55 -38.11
N PRO A 29 5.34 13.13 -37.17
CA PRO A 29 5.83 14.02 -36.12
C PRO A 29 6.70 15.14 -36.72
N ARG A 30 6.79 16.28 -36.03
CA ARG A 30 7.76 17.34 -36.36
C ARG A 30 9.19 16.84 -36.21
N GLU A 31 9.43 16.05 -35.18
CA GLU A 31 10.72 15.45 -34.90
C GLU A 31 10.57 14.22 -33.99
N ILE A 32 11.62 13.42 -33.98
CA ILE A 32 11.82 12.33 -33.04
C ILE A 32 13.06 12.68 -32.21
N ILE A 33 12.93 12.60 -30.89
CA ILE A 33 14.03 12.73 -29.93
C ILE A 33 14.31 11.35 -29.36
N ILE A 34 15.56 10.92 -29.36
CA ILE A 34 15.97 9.62 -28.82
C ILE A 34 16.96 9.86 -27.69
N LEU A 35 16.67 9.28 -26.53
CA LEU A 35 17.61 9.25 -25.41
C LEU A 35 18.61 8.11 -25.63
N VAL A 36 19.91 8.43 -25.63
CA VAL A 36 20.98 7.49 -25.97
C VAL A 36 22.06 7.48 -24.87
N PRO A 37 22.35 6.32 -24.26
CA PRO A 37 23.48 6.16 -23.35
C PRO A 37 24.82 6.50 -24.01
N ASN A 38 25.68 7.22 -23.29
CA ASN A 38 26.98 7.70 -23.79
C ASN A 38 27.92 6.60 -24.33
N ASP A 39 27.74 5.34 -23.94
CA ASP A 39 28.59 4.20 -24.34
C ASP A 39 28.01 3.37 -25.49
N ARG A 40 26.89 3.77 -26.12
CA ARG A 40 26.21 3.01 -27.18
C ARG A 40 26.33 3.68 -28.56
N SER A 41 27.50 3.56 -29.18
CA SER A 41 27.79 4.13 -30.50
C SER A 41 26.81 3.69 -31.61
N ASN A 42 26.29 2.47 -31.56
CA ASN A 42 25.39 1.96 -32.59
C ASN A 42 24.01 2.65 -32.59
N LEU A 43 23.46 2.93 -31.39
CA LEU A 43 22.19 3.64 -31.26
C LEU A 43 22.29 5.07 -31.82
N TYR A 44 23.44 5.71 -31.61
CA TYR A 44 23.77 7.00 -32.18
C TYR A 44 23.73 6.96 -33.72
N GLU A 45 24.36 5.95 -34.34
CA GLU A 45 24.36 5.80 -35.79
C GLU A 45 22.96 5.53 -36.36
N ILE A 46 22.13 4.72 -35.68
CA ILE A 46 20.74 4.48 -36.07
C ILE A 46 19.92 5.79 -36.00
N ALA A 47 20.03 6.52 -34.90
CA ALA A 47 19.32 7.80 -34.72
C ALA A 47 19.72 8.81 -35.81
N LYS A 48 21.02 8.91 -36.11
CA LYS A 48 21.56 9.80 -37.15
C LYS A 48 21.10 9.39 -38.56
N LYS A 49 21.12 8.10 -38.88
CA LYS A 49 20.61 7.53 -40.15
C LYS A 49 19.17 7.98 -40.41
N HIS A 50 18.34 7.99 -39.38
CA HIS A 50 16.93 8.38 -39.45
C HIS A 50 16.64 9.84 -39.11
N LYS A 51 17.67 10.70 -39.07
CA LYS A 51 17.56 12.15 -38.81
C LYS A 51 16.82 12.50 -37.51
N CYS A 52 17.00 11.68 -36.49
CA CYS A 52 16.45 11.92 -35.16
C CYS A 52 17.35 12.88 -34.36
N HIS A 53 16.76 13.66 -33.46
CA HIS A 53 17.52 14.42 -32.47
C HIS A 53 17.98 13.48 -31.36
N ILE A 54 19.21 13.69 -30.88
CA ILE A 54 19.83 12.82 -29.88
C ILE A 54 20.01 13.61 -28.60
N VAL A 55 19.53 13.05 -27.50
CA VAL A 55 19.83 13.51 -26.14
C VAL A 55 20.70 12.44 -25.50
N LEU A 56 21.92 12.83 -25.15
CA LEU A 56 22.87 11.94 -24.49
C LEU A 56 22.53 11.82 -23.01
N MET A 57 22.61 10.61 -22.47
CA MET A 57 22.39 10.29 -21.06
C MET A 57 23.60 9.56 -20.49
N ASP A 58 23.93 9.85 -19.23
CA ASP A 58 24.96 9.12 -18.51
C ASP A 58 24.42 7.74 -18.10
N LYS A 59 25.15 6.68 -18.43
CA LYS A 59 24.76 5.29 -18.13
C LYS A 59 24.62 5.01 -16.63
N TYR A 60 25.34 5.76 -15.79
CA TYR A 60 25.32 5.58 -14.33
C TYR A 60 24.34 6.51 -13.61
N SER A 61 23.65 7.37 -14.36
CA SER A 61 22.66 8.28 -13.81
C SER A 61 21.31 7.59 -13.57
N THR A 62 20.36 8.32 -13.00
CA THR A 62 19.03 7.79 -12.68
C THR A 62 18.25 7.43 -13.95
N TYR A 63 17.26 6.52 -13.84
CA TYR A 63 16.42 6.05 -14.96
C TYR A 63 15.76 7.17 -15.81
N TYR A 64 15.66 8.39 -15.27
CA TYR A 64 15.03 9.54 -15.93
C TYR A 64 16.02 10.63 -16.38
N ASP A 65 17.32 10.34 -16.38
CA ASP A 65 18.31 11.26 -16.93
C ASP A 65 18.02 11.57 -18.41
N GLY A 66 18.28 12.82 -18.80
CA GLY A 66 17.95 13.33 -20.12
C GLY A 66 16.46 13.62 -20.36
N TYR A 67 15.54 13.28 -19.45
CA TYR A 67 14.13 13.63 -19.61
C TYR A 67 13.94 15.14 -19.70
N GLU A 68 14.50 15.91 -18.76
CA GLU A 68 14.44 17.37 -18.77
C GLU A 68 14.98 17.95 -20.08
N ALA A 69 16.15 17.49 -20.52
CA ALA A 69 16.76 17.93 -21.77
C ALA A 69 15.87 17.60 -22.99
N SER A 70 15.25 16.41 -23.01
CA SER A 70 14.38 15.96 -24.09
C SER A 70 13.12 16.83 -24.22
N VAL A 71 12.47 17.16 -23.11
CA VAL A 71 11.26 17.99 -23.13
C VAL A 71 11.56 19.46 -23.43
N LYS A 72 12.73 19.97 -23.03
CA LYS A 72 13.19 21.32 -23.40
C LYS A 72 13.50 21.42 -24.89
N ALA A 73 14.09 20.38 -25.48
CA ALA A 73 14.43 20.35 -26.89
C ALA A 73 13.21 20.17 -27.81
N ALA A 74 12.12 19.59 -27.30
CA ALA A 74 10.93 19.29 -28.08
C ALA A 74 10.21 20.55 -28.63
N LYS A 75 9.85 20.52 -29.92
CA LYS A 75 9.22 21.61 -30.69
C LYS A 75 7.75 21.38 -31.00
N GLY A 76 7.23 20.19 -30.72
CA GLY A 76 5.82 19.84 -30.85
C GLY A 76 4.98 20.43 -29.71
N ASP A 77 3.69 20.65 -30.00
CA ASP A 77 2.70 21.05 -28.99
C ASP A 77 2.29 19.86 -28.09
N VAL A 78 2.48 18.63 -28.60
CA VAL A 78 2.25 17.35 -27.91
C VAL A 78 3.53 16.54 -27.90
N LEU A 79 3.83 15.96 -26.74
CA LEU A 79 4.97 15.09 -26.48
C LEU A 79 4.46 13.68 -26.22
N LEU A 80 4.79 12.73 -27.09
CA LEU A 80 4.49 11.31 -26.90
C LEU A 80 5.76 10.59 -26.42
N PHE A 81 5.68 9.93 -25.27
CA PHE A 81 6.76 9.11 -24.72
C PHE A 81 6.50 7.63 -25.02
N VAL A 82 7.49 6.96 -25.59
CA VAL A 82 7.43 5.53 -25.95
C VAL A 82 8.68 4.80 -25.51
N ASP A 83 8.51 3.52 -25.20
CA ASP A 83 9.60 2.58 -24.93
C ASP A 83 9.95 1.82 -26.21
N SER A 84 11.21 1.89 -26.65
CA SER A 84 11.67 1.19 -27.85
C SER A 84 11.99 -0.29 -27.65
N ASN A 85 11.70 -0.85 -26.47
CA ASN A 85 11.68 -2.30 -26.26
C ASN A 85 10.38 -2.95 -26.78
N PHE A 86 9.34 -2.15 -27.05
CA PHE A 86 8.05 -2.61 -27.57
C PHE A 86 7.80 -2.05 -28.97
N LEU A 87 7.56 -2.95 -29.92
CA LEU A 87 7.20 -2.55 -31.28
C LEU A 87 5.71 -2.15 -31.32
N LEU A 88 5.44 -0.85 -31.43
CA LEU A 88 4.09 -0.31 -31.52
C LEU A 88 3.69 -0.05 -32.98
N SER A 89 2.50 -0.49 -33.38
CA SER A 89 2.01 -0.16 -34.72
C SER A 89 1.59 1.32 -34.81
N THR A 90 1.70 1.88 -36.03
CA THR A 90 1.25 3.25 -36.31
C THR A 90 -0.22 3.45 -35.92
N ASN A 91 -1.09 2.47 -36.17
CA ASN A 91 -2.52 2.57 -35.86
C ASN A 91 -2.79 2.60 -34.34
N GLU A 92 -2.06 1.83 -33.55
CA GLU A 92 -2.17 1.86 -32.08
C GLU A 92 -1.76 3.23 -31.54
N MET A 93 -0.61 3.75 -31.99
CA MET A 93 -0.13 5.07 -31.58
C MET A 93 -1.08 6.19 -32.02
N GLN A 94 -1.63 6.14 -33.23
CA GLN A 94 -2.61 7.13 -33.72
C GLN A 94 -3.85 7.19 -32.83
N ARG A 95 -4.44 6.04 -32.51
CA ARG A 95 -5.61 5.96 -31.61
C ARG A 95 -5.28 6.46 -30.20
N PHE A 96 -4.09 6.14 -29.71
CA PHE A 96 -3.63 6.55 -28.39
C PHE A 96 -3.48 8.07 -28.27
N ILE A 97 -2.88 8.74 -29.26
CA ILE A 97 -2.68 10.20 -29.22
C ILE A 97 -3.86 11.02 -29.72
N GLU A 98 -4.86 10.40 -30.35
CA GLU A 98 -6.04 11.08 -30.92
C GLU A 98 -6.68 12.09 -29.94
N PRO A 99 -6.95 11.74 -28.66
CA PRO A 99 -7.61 12.67 -27.74
C PRO A 99 -6.78 13.95 -27.49
N ILE A 100 -5.45 13.84 -27.45
CA ILE A 100 -4.59 14.97 -27.13
C ILE A 100 -4.29 15.84 -28.35
N VAL A 101 -4.13 15.24 -29.54
CA VAL A 101 -3.88 16.00 -30.79
C VAL A 101 -5.14 16.70 -31.30
N THR A 102 -6.33 16.22 -30.91
CA THR A 102 -7.65 16.83 -31.17
C THR A 102 -8.15 17.73 -30.02
N ASN A 103 -7.32 18.00 -29.00
CA ASN A 103 -7.60 18.90 -27.88
C ASN A 103 -8.75 18.46 -26.93
N GLN A 104 -9.05 17.16 -26.90
CA GLN A 104 -9.99 16.56 -25.95
C GLN A 104 -9.33 16.26 -24.59
N ALA A 105 -8.00 16.14 -24.55
CA ALA A 105 -7.21 15.91 -23.34
C ALA A 105 -5.92 16.75 -23.34
N ASP A 106 -5.35 16.93 -22.15
CA ASP A 106 -4.02 17.52 -21.93
C ASP A 106 -2.97 16.45 -21.59
N VAL A 107 -3.44 15.30 -21.09
CA VAL A 107 -2.62 14.15 -20.70
C VAL A 107 -3.30 12.88 -21.18
N VAL A 108 -2.55 11.97 -21.78
CA VAL A 108 -3.01 10.61 -22.10
C VAL A 108 -2.16 9.60 -21.34
N LEU A 109 -2.80 8.72 -20.59
CA LEU A 109 -2.16 7.65 -19.82
C LEU A 109 -2.50 6.30 -20.45
N ASN A 110 -1.55 5.37 -20.44
CA ASN A 110 -1.84 3.98 -20.82
C ASN A 110 -2.79 3.35 -19.80
N LYS A 111 -3.89 2.75 -20.29
CA LYS A 111 -4.89 2.05 -19.47
C LYS A 111 -4.39 0.68 -19.01
N ILE A 112 -3.34 0.70 -18.20
CA ILE A 112 -2.61 -0.51 -17.81
C ILE A 112 -3.48 -1.48 -17.02
N ASP A 113 -4.47 -1.01 -16.26
CA ASP A 113 -5.36 -1.89 -15.49
C ASP A 113 -6.17 -2.86 -16.36
N LYS A 114 -6.44 -2.53 -17.63
CA LYS A 114 -7.07 -3.47 -18.57
C LYS A 114 -6.15 -4.63 -18.96
N LEU A 115 -4.84 -4.40 -18.88
CA LEU A 115 -3.79 -5.35 -19.26
C LEU A 115 -3.34 -6.19 -18.06
N ILE A 116 -3.45 -5.67 -16.84
CA ILE A 116 -3.10 -6.40 -15.60
C ILE A 116 -3.97 -7.66 -15.45
N GLU A 117 -5.20 -7.67 -15.96
CA GLU A 117 -6.06 -8.87 -16.02
C GLU A 117 -5.45 -10.00 -16.90
N ILE A 118 -4.53 -9.66 -17.81
CA ILE A 118 -3.84 -10.60 -18.71
C ILE A 118 -2.57 -11.20 -18.05
N GLY A 119 -2.15 -10.71 -16.87
CA GLY A 119 -0.88 -11.08 -16.19
C GLY A 119 -0.97 -11.25 -14.66
N LYS A 120 -2.13 -11.69 -14.17
CA LYS A 120 -2.48 -12.41 -12.92
C LYS A 120 -1.83 -12.08 -11.55
N CYS A 121 -0.96 -11.08 -11.35
CA CYS A 121 -0.44 -10.68 -10.01
C CYS A 121 -0.08 -9.17 -9.94
N PRO A 122 -0.21 -8.49 -8.78
CA PRO A 122 0.22 -7.11 -8.60
C PRO A 122 1.73 -7.13 -8.31
N ASN A 123 2.53 -6.69 -9.27
CA ASN A 123 3.91 -6.38 -8.99
C ASN A 123 4.01 -5.08 -8.15
N MET A 124 5.21 -4.80 -7.66
CA MET A 124 5.53 -3.60 -6.89
C MET A 124 5.10 -2.30 -7.61
N ASP A 125 5.29 -2.20 -8.93
CA ASP A 125 4.94 -0.99 -9.69
C ASP A 125 3.43 -0.75 -9.75
N ILE A 126 2.61 -1.81 -9.85
CA ILE A 126 1.14 -1.71 -9.78
C ILE A 126 0.71 -1.24 -8.39
N VAL A 127 1.30 -1.83 -7.34
CA VAL A 127 0.98 -1.49 -5.95
C VAL A 127 1.22 -0.01 -5.68
N TRP A 128 2.41 0.49 -6.04
CA TRP A 128 2.75 1.89 -5.79
C TRP A 128 1.97 2.87 -6.67
N ARG A 129 1.76 2.58 -7.96
CA ARG A 129 0.95 3.46 -8.83
C ARG A 129 -0.49 3.59 -8.35
N LYS A 130 -1.11 2.46 -7.97
CA LYS A 130 -2.46 2.46 -7.44
C LYS A 130 -2.54 3.23 -6.12
N MET A 131 -1.62 3.00 -5.19
CA MET A 131 -1.57 3.76 -3.94
C MET A 131 -1.30 5.25 -4.15
N LEU A 132 -0.45 5.62 -5.10
CA LEU A 132 -0.18 7.00 -5.43
C LEU A 132 -1.46 7.73 -5.86
N ASN A 133 -2.28 7.10 -6.71
CA ASN A 133 -3.54 7.67 -7.17
C ASN A 133 -4.61 7.72 -6.05
N GLU A 134 -4.63 6.77 -5.12
CA GLU A 134 -5.46 6.87 -3.90
C GLU A 134 -5.06 8.07 -3.03
N ILE A 135 -3.76 8.26 -2.78
CA ILE A 135 -3.21 9.40 -2.01
C ILE A 135 -3.53 10.75 -2.68
N LEU A 136 -3.60 10.77 -4.01
CA LEU A 136 -3.96 11.95 -4.80
C LEU A 136 -5.47 12.15 -4.92
N SER A 137 -6.29 11.37 -4.24
CA SER A 137 -7.76 11.42 -4.31
C SER A 137 -8.31 11.20 -5.73
N ARG A 138 -7.63 10.35 -6.52
CA ARG A 138 -8.01 9.95 -7.88
C ARG A 138 -8.09 8.42 -8.03
N PRO A 139 -8.93 7.73 -7.24
CA PRO A 139 -9.10 6.27 -7.36
C PRO A 139 -9.64 5.83 -8.73
N ASP A 140 -10.26 6.75 -9.48
CA ASP A 140 -10.71 6.54 -10.85
C ASP A 140 -9.57 6.22 -11.83
N LEU A 141 -8.37 6.77 -11.58
CA LEU A 141 -7.17 6.50 -12.39
C LEU A 141 -6.59 5.10 -12.13
N LYS A 142 -7.01 4.42 -11.05
CA LYS A 142 -6.48 3.10 -10.66
C LYS A 142 -4.94 3.09 -10.68
N SER A 143 -4.29 2.27 -11.52
CA SER A 143 -2.82 2.19 -11.66
C SER A 143 -2.28 3.04 -12.82
N ASN A 144 -3.15 3.72 -13.58
CA ASN A 144 -2.76 4.53 -14.73
C ASN A 144 -1.96 5.76 -14.26
N SER A 145 -0.78 5.96 -14.84
CA SER A 145 0.12 7.06 -14.50
C SER A 145 1.16 7.28 -15.59
N ILE A 146 1.83 8.44 -15.57
CA ILE A 146 2.99 8.70 -16.44
C ILE A 146 4.23 7.87 -16.06
N LEU A 147 4.14 7.08 -14.98
CA LEU A 147 5.15 6.10 -14.60
C LEU A 147 5.05 4.82 -15.45
N SER A 148 4.00 4.70 -16.27
CA SER A 148 3.83 3.64 -17.26
C SER A 148 3.89 4.21 -18.66
N LEU A 149 4.71 3.61 -19.51
CA LEU A 149 4.72 3.94 -20.94
C LEU A 149 3.64 3.13 -21.69
N PRO A 150 3.20 3.60 -22.87
CA PRO A 150 3.39 4.96 -23.37
C PRO A 150 2.51 5.97 -22.61
N TYR A 151 2.85 7.24 -22.69
CA TYR A 151 1.98 8.34 -22.26
C TYR A 151 2.21 9.57 -23.15
N ALA A 152 1.25 10.48 -23.18
CA ALA A 152 1.38 11.73 -23.92
C ALA A 152 1.00 12.93 -23.06
N LEU A 153 1.73 14.04 -23.23
CA LEU A 153 1.53 15.29 -22.52
C LEU A 153 1.48 16.44 -23.53
N THR A 154 0.70 17.48 -23.26
CA THR A 154 0.90 18.75 -23.97
C THR A 154 2.18 19.39 -23.45
N LYS A 155 2.86 20.16 -24.31
CA LYS A 155 4.03 20.92 -23.89
C LYS A 155 3.70 21.91 -22.76
N GLU A 156 2.49 22.45 -22.78
CA GLU A 156 1.93 23.31 -21.73
C GLU A 156 1.90 22.64 -20.35
N VAL A 157 1.53 21.35 -20.26
CA VAL A 157 1.56 20.59 -19.01
C VAL A 157 2.98 20.56 -18.45
N VAL A 158 3.97 20.23 -19.29
CA VAL A 158 5.38 20.13 -18.88
C VAL A 158 5.94 21.49 -18.44
N GLU A 159 5.61 22.55 -19.15
CA GLU A 159 5.99 23.92 -18.80
C GLU A 159 5.39 24.35 -17.45
N ASN A 160 4.14 23.98 -17.16
CA ASN A 160 3.44 24.34 -15.92
C ASN A 160 3.91 23.55 -14.69
N ILE A 161 4.26 22.26 -14.83
CA ILE A 161 4.82 21.50 -13.70
C ILE A 161 6.29 21.88 -13.44
N GLY A 162 6.98 22.38 -14.47
CA GLY A 162 8.39 22.74 -14.50
C GLY A 162 9.24 21.62 -15.11
N PHE A 163 10.10 21.96 -16.08
CA PHE A 163 10.92 20.98 -16.81
C PHE A 163 11.79 20.10 -15.91
N ASN A 164 12.33 20.67 -14.83
CA ASN A 164 13.17 19.96 -13.86
C ASN A 164 12.43 18.86 -13.09
N TYR A 165 11.09 18.89 -13.05
CA TYR A 165 10.33 17.81 -12.44
C TYR A 165 10.32 16.55 -13.29
N MET A 166 10.61 16.63 -14.59
CA MET A 166 10.61 15.45 -15.46
C MET A 166 11.72 14.44 -15.12
N GLU A 167 12.73 14.84 -14.36
CA GLU A 167 13.74 13.93 -13.78
C GLU A 167 13.21 13.15 -12.56
N ASP A 168 12.10 13.61 -11.96
CA ASP A 168 11.37 12.92 -10.90
C ASP A 168 9.94 12.61 -11.36
N ILE A 169 9.78 11.48 -12.04
CA ILE A 169 8.50 11.10 -12.63
C ILE A 169 7.36 10.97 -11.60
N VAL A 170 7.68 10.60 -10.35
CA VAL A 170 6.68 10.48 -9.27
C VAL A 170 6.14 11.87 -8.97
N LEU A 171 7.03 12.83 -8.71
CA LEU A 171 6.62 14.22 -8.45
C LEU A 171 5.96 14.87 -9.66
N SER A 172 6.40 14.55 -10.87
CA SER A 172 5.73 14.99 -12.10
C SER A 172 4.28 14.51 -12.13
N HIS A 173 4.04 13.21 -11.92
CA HIS A 173 2.69 12.64 -11.90
C HIS A 173 1.82 13.31 -10.84
N MET A 174 2.34 13.43 -9.62
CA MET A 174 1.63 14.06 -8.51
C MET A 174 1.25 15.52 -8.81
N LYS A 175 2.15 16.29 -9.41
CA LYS A 175 1.88 17.67 -9.83
C LYS A 175 0.81 17.75 -10.91
N ILE A 176 0.92 16.92 -11.94
CA ILE A 176 -0.07 16.86 -13.03
C ILE A 176 -1.46 16.61 -12.46
N VAL A 177 -1.60 15.57 -11.63
CA VAL A 177 -2.88 15.21 -11.04
C VAL A 177 -3.42 16.33 -10.13
N ASN A 178 -2.57 16.91 -9.28
CA ASN A 178 -2.97 17.98 -8.36
C ASN A 178 -3.33 19.29 -9.07
N GLN A 179 -2.79 19.57 -10.26
CA GLN A 179 -3.12 20.75 -11.05
C GLN A 179 -4.45 20.61 -11.81
N GLY A 180 -5.07 19.42 -11.82
CA GLY A 180 -6.42 19.23 -12.38
C GLY A 180 -6.49 19.20 -13.91
N TRP A 181 -5.41 18.81 -14.59
CA TRP A 181 -5.38 18.67 -16.04
C TRP A 181 -6.40 17.66 -16.58
N ARG A 182 -6.84 17.82 -17.84
CA ARG A 182 -7.76 16.87 -18.49
C ARG A 182 -7.02 15.59 -18.85
N ILE A 183 -7.24 14.52 -18.09
CA ILE A 183 -6.60 13.22 -18.28
C ILE A 183 -7.53 12.29 -19.08
N ASN A 184 -7.01 11.67 -20.14
CA ASN A 184 -7.64 10.56 -20.84
C ASN A 184 -6.85 9.26 -20.59
N ASP A 185 -7.52 8.19 -20.21
CA ASP A 185 -6.92 6.90 -19.91
C ASP A 185 -7.76 5.75 -20.49
N GLN A 186 -8.33 5.96 -21.69
CA GLN A 186 -9.30 5.02 -22.27
C GLN A 186 -8.68 3.97 -23.19
N TYR A 187 -7.42 4.15 -23.60
CA TYR A 187 -6.72 3.27 -24.53
C TYR A 187 -5.63 2.46 -23.81
N ALA A 188 -5.62 1.16 -24.06
CA ALA A 188 -4.62 0.23 -23.54
C ALA A 188 -3.70 -0.22 -24.68
N ILE A 189 -2.39 -0.05 -24.50
CA ILE A 189 -1.35 -0.59 -25.36
C ILE A 189 -0.49 -1.54 -24.51
N ASN A 190 -0.30 -2.78 -24.98
CA ASN A 190 0.47 -3.76 -24.22
C ASN A 190 1.97 -3.48 -24.28
N THR A 191 2.45 -2.77 -23.27
CA THR A 191 3.86 -2.44 -23.01
C THR A 191 4.31 -2.93 -21.63
N LEU A 192 3.65 -3.99 -21.12
CA LEU A 192 4.04 -4.60 -19.86
C LEU A 192 5.38 -5.31 -20.03
N SER A 193 6.35 -4.96 -19.19
CA SER A 193 7.63 -5.68 -19.10
C SER A 193 7.46 -7.08 -18.52
N LYS A 194 8.47 -7.95 -18.64
CA LYS A 194 8.44 -9.29 -18.03
C LYS A 194 8.19 -9.24 -16.51
N ASP A 195 8.78 -8.25 -15.84
CA ASP A 195 8.58 -8.03 -14.39
C ASP A 195 7.14 -7.61 -14.08
N GLU A 196 6.43 -7.06 -15.06
CA GLU A 196 5.04 -6.67 -14.92
C GLU A 196 4.04 -7.77 -15.29
N THR A 197 4.46 -8.81 -16.03
CA THR A 197 3.61 -9.91 -16.52
C THR A 197 3.70 -11.19 -15.69
N ILE A 198 4.10 -11.13 -14.41
CA ILE A 198 4.35 -12.30 -13.54
C ILE A 198 3.25 -13.38 -13.74
N GLU A 199 3.62 -14.54 -14.29
CA GLU A 199 2.69 -15.62 -14.63
C GLU A 199 2.09 -16.30 -13.40
N GLU A 200 0.91 -16.91 -13.60
CA GLU A 200 0.15 -17.65 -12.59
C GLU A 200 0.97 -18.80 -11.97
N GLY A 201 1.03 -18.88 -10.64
CA GLY A 201 1.59 -20.03 -9.91
C GLY A 201 2.98 -19.86 -9.29
N GLY A 202 3.61 -18.68 -9.40
CA GLY A 202 4.86 -18.34 -8.70
C GLY A 202 4.65 -17.20 -7.73
N TYR A 203 4.80 -17.45 -6.43
CA TYR A 203 4.47 -16.57 -5.30
C TYR A 203 4.58 -15.05 -5.56
N LEU A 204 3.47 -14.34 -5.26
CA LEU A 204 3.34 -12.89 -5.06
C LEU A 204 4.38 -12.27 -4.11
N ILE A 205 5.02 -13.14 -3.36
CA ILE A 205 5.86 -12.87 -2.22
C ILE A 205 7.31 -12.90 -2.71
N LYS A 206 7.90 -11.72 -2.85
CA LYS A 206 9.35 -11.62 -3.01
C LYS A 206 9.98 -11.85 -1.64
N LYS A 207 11.06 -12.63 -1.59
CA LYS A 207 11.86 -12.74 -0.35
C LYS A 207 12.60 -11.45 -0.05
N GLU A 208 13.11 -10.78 -1.09
CA GLU A 208 13.90 -9.56 -0.98
C GLU A 208 13.67 -8.67 -2.22
N LEU A 209 13.86 -7.36 -2.06
CA LEU A 209 13.88 -6.39 -3.16
C LEU A 209 15.29 -6.27 -3.75
N SER A 210 15.37 -6.20 -5.08
CA SER A 210 16.62 -5.84 -5.77
C SER A 210 17.01 -4.38 -5.48
N LYS A 211 18.27 -4.01 -5.78
CA LYS A 211 18.76 -2.63 -5.61
C LYS A 211 17.89 -1.60 -6.34
N ASN A 212 17.56 -1.88 -7.60
CA ASN A 212 16.71 -1.03 -8.43
C ASN A 212 15.29 -0.88 -7.84
N GLU A 213 14.74 -1.94 -7.26
CA GLU A 213 13.41 -1.88 -6.63
C GLU A 213 13.42 -1.04 -5.35
N LYS A 214 14.48 -1.14 -4.54
CA LYS A 214 14.65 -0.27 -3.36
C LYS A 214 14.74 1.20 -3.76
N GLU A 215 15.52 1.52 -4.80
CA GLU A 215 15.62 2.89 -5.35
C GLU A 215 14.26 3.39 -5.89
N LYS A 216 13.45 2.51 -6.51
CA LYS A 216 12.08 2.84 -6.92
C LYS A 216 11.19 3.17 -5.71
N VAL A 217 11.21 2.34 -4.68
CA VAL A 217 10.46 2.55 -3.42
C VAL A 217 10.84 3.90 -2.81
N GLU A 218 12.14 4.18 -2.68
CA GLU A 218 12.64 5.45 -2.14
C GLU A 218 12.13 6.67 -2.92
N ARG A 219 12.06 6.57 -4.25
CA ARG A 219 11.48 7.63 -5.10
C ARG A 219 10.02 7.89 -4.79
N TYR A 220 9.21 6.83 -4.59
CA TYR A 220 7.82 6.98 -4.15
C TYR A 220 7.73 7.62 -2.77
N LEU A 221 8.54 7.18 -1.80
CA LEU A 221 8.58 7.74 -0.46
C LEU A 221 8.90 9.23 -0.48
N ARG A 222 9.93 9.65 -1.22
CA ARG A 222 10.28 11.07 -1.41
C ARG A 222 9.14 11.87 -2.02
N GLY A 223 8.46 11.30 -3.01
CA GLY A 223 7.30 11.94 -3.65
C GLY A 223 6.16 12.17 -2.66
N ILE A 224 5.83 11.13 -1.90
CA ILE A 224 4.75 11.12 -0.90
C ILE A 224 5.09 12.01 0.31
N ALA A 225 6.35 12.07 0.74
CA ALA A 225 6.83 12.95 1.82
C ALA A 225 6.40 14.41 1.60
N LYS A 226 6.69 14.96 0.42
CA LYS A 226 6.29 16.34 0.04
C LYS A 226 4.78 16.56 0.06
N TRP A 227 4.01 15.51 -0.18
CA TRP A 227 2.55 15.57 -0.13
C TRP A 227 2.02 15.53 1.30
N ILE A 228 2.61 14.69 2.16
CA ILE A 228 2.32 14.63 3.59
C ILE A 228 2.61 15.97 4.27
N GLU A 229 3.75 16.60 3.97
CA GLU A 229 4.08 17.95 4.48
C GLU A 229 2.96 18.97 4.20
N LYS A 230 2.34 18.88 3.01
CA LYS A 230 1.28 19.79 2.57
C LYS A 230 -0.10 19.44 3.11
N LYS A 231 -0.42 18.15 3.28
CA LYS A 231 -1.78 17.65 3.55
C LYS A 231 -1.95 17.03 4.95
N GLY A 232 -0.88 16.90 5.72
CA GLY A 232 -0.84 16.23 7.01
C GLY A 232 -0.68 14.71 6.89
N ARG A 233 -0.44 14.06 8.05
CA ARG A 233 -0.06 12.64 8.18
C ARG A 233 -1.06 11.62 7.63
N ARG A 234 -2.32 12.01 7.42
CA ARG A 234 -3.35 11.14 6.82
C ARG A 234 -3.76 11.57 5.42
N VAL A 235 -3.12 12.59 4.85
CA VAL A 235 -3.38 13.13 3.50
C VAL A 235 -4.86 13.34 3.13
N GLY A 236 -5.71 13.64 4.12
CA GLY A 236 -7.16 13.83 3.97
C GLY A 236 -8.03 12.61 4.28
N PHE A 237 -7.45 11.43 4.53
CA PHE A 237 -8.22 10.25 4.98
C PHE A 237 -8.74 10.41 6.40
N THR A 238 -10.02 10.10 6.59
CA THR A 238 -10.69 10.16 7.89
C THR A 238 -10.13 9.12 8.87
N ASP A 239 -10.14 9.47 10.16
CA ASP A 239 -9.90 8.53 11.28
C ASP A 239 -11.21 7.94 11.83
N ALA A 240 -12.34 8.18 11.13
CA ALA A 240 -13.68 7.70 11.44
C ALA A 240 -14.15 8.00 12.88
N GLY A 241 -13.69 9.12 13.47
CA GLY A 241 -14.08 9.51 14.82
C GLY A 241 -13.51 8.62 15.93
N LYS A 242 -12.42 7.90 15.68
CA LYS A 242 -11.68 7.10 16.67
C LYS A 242 -11.44 7.93 17.95
N ARG A 243 -11.85 7.41 19.11
CA ARG A 243 -11.77 8.11 20.41
C ARG A 243 -10.36 8.13 20.99
N ARG A 244 -9.44 8.81 20.30
CA ARG A 244 -8.02 8.98 20.74
C ARG A 244 -7.93 9.70 22.09
N ASP A 245 -8.90 10.55 22.41
CA ASP A 245 -9.01 11.25 23.69
C ASP A 245 -9.14 10.30 24.88
N ILE A 246 -9.81 9.15 24.69
CA ILE A 246 -9.94 8.13 25.75
C ILE A 246 -8.59 7.46 26.01
N VAL A 247 -7.86 7.11 24.95
CA VAL A 247 -6.52 6.52 25.07
C VAL A 247 -5.54 7.48 25.75
N GLN A 248 -5.58 8.76 25.39
CA GLN A 248 -4.76 9.78 26.05
C GLN A 248 -5.04 9.86 27.55
N LYS A 249 -6.32 9.95 27.95
CA LYS A 249 -6.72 9.99 29.37
C LYS A 249 -6.29 8.74 30.14
N LEU A 250 -6.37 7.57 29.50
CA LEU A 250 -5.94 6.31 30.12
C LEU A 250 -4.43 6.25 30.34
N GLY A 251 -3.63 6.87 29.47
CA GLY A 251 -2.18 7.00 29.65
C GLY A 251 -1.82 7.86 30.87
N GLU A 252 -2.65 8.84 31.22
CA GLU A 252 -2.49 9.68 32.42
C GLU A 252 -2.99 8.97 33.68
N CYS A 253 -4.13 8.28 33.60
CA CYS A 253 -4.73 7.55 34.71
C CYS A 253 -5.54 6.35 34.19
N LYS A 254 -5.07 5.14 34.51
CA LYS A 254 -5.71 3.87 34.15
C LYS A 254 -7.02 3.67 34.94
N ARG A 255 -8.10 4.32 34.50
CA ARG A 255 -9.45 4.24 35.07
C ARG A 255 -10.48 3.96 33.97
N TYR A 256 -11.31 2.95 34.23
CA TYR A 256 -12.36 2.53 33.31
C TYR A 256 -13.74 2.93 33.82
N PRO A 257 -14.73 3.23 32.95
CA PRO A 257 -16.09 3.54 33.37
C PRO A 257 -16.77 2.36 34.08
N SER A 258 -16.61 1.16 33.52
CA SER A 258 -17.11 -0.10 34.07
C SER A 258 -16.02 -1.16 33.94
N TYR A 259 -15.78 -1.90 35.01
CA TYR A 259 -14.74 -2.93 35.10
C TYR A 259 -15.25 -4.12 35.89
N HIS A 260 -15.02 -5.32 35.38
CA HIS A 260 -15.26 -6.57 36.08
C HIS A 260 -14.07 -7.50 35.89
N GLN A 261 -13.44 -7.91 36.98
CA GLN A 261 -12.34 -8.87 36.93
C GLN A 261 -12.85 -10.28 36.61
N GLY A 262 -12.24 -10.93 35.63
CA GLY A 262 -12.45 -12.33 35.32
C GLY A 262 -11.40 -13.26 35.93
N TRP A 263 -11.45 -14.53 35.52
CA TRP A 263 -10.50 -15.57 35.87
C TRP A 263 -9.89 -16.21 34.61
N GLY A 264 -8.67 -16.70 34.75
CA GLY A 264 -8.01 -17.59 33.80
C GLY A 264 -7.12 -18.59 34.53
N MET A 265 -6.10 -19.10 33.85
CA MET A 265 -5.22 -20.11 34.41
C MET A 265 -3.77 -19.93 33.98
N HIS A 266 -2.85 -20.33 34.84
CA HIS A 266 -1.45 -20.41 34.46
C HIS A 266 -1.24 -21.59 33.51
N SER A 267 -0.75 -21.30 32.30
CA SER A 267 -0.47 -22.34 31.33
C SER A 267 0.97 -22.81 31.39
N SER A 268 1.15 -24.11 31.23
CA SER A 268 2.45 -24.75 31.00
C SER A 268 2.80 -24.85 29.50
N ILE A 269 1.87 -24.47 28.63
CA ILE A 269 2.02 -24.58 27.17
C ILE A 269 3.13 -23.68 26.64
N TYR A 270 3.38 -22.50 27.22
CA TYR A 270 4.22 -21.46 26.62
C TYR A 270 5.60 -21.33 27.28
N ASP A 271 6.20 -22.45 27.69
CA ASP A 271 7.57 -22.48 28.23
C ASP A 271 7.80 -21.49 29.38
N GLY A 272 6.81 -21.37 30.26
CA GLY A 272 6.80 -20.46 31.41
C GLY A 272 6.18 -19.08 31.15
N LYS A 273 5.98 -18.68 29.89
CA LYS A 273 5.28 -17.44 29.52
C LYS A 273 3.77 -17.57 29.73
N GLN A 274 3.10 -16.45 29.93
CA GLN A 274 1.65 -16.39 30.14
C GLN A 274 0.93 -15.62 29.04
N LEU A 275 -0.31 -16.03 28.75
CA LEU A 275 -1.11 -15.52 27.63
C LEU A 275 -2.26 -14.62 28.11
N SER A 276 -2.35 -13.41 27.57
CA SER A 276 -3.56 -12.58 27.61
C SER A 276 -4.25 -12.60 26.25
N VAL A 277 -5.57 -12.85 26.24
CA VAL A 277 -6.38 -12.77 25.02
C VAL A 277 -7.22 -11.51 25.07
N ILE A 278 -7.19 -10.70 24.00
CA ILE A 278 -7.86 -9.40 23.90
C ILE A 278 -8.94 -9.48 22.82
N ILE A 279 -10.17 -9.14 23.18
CA ILE A 279 -11.35 -9.26 22.32
C ILE A 279 -12.16 -7.95 22.36
N PRO A 280 -12.03 -7.04 21.37
CA PRO A 280 -12.94 -5.92 21.23
C PRO A 280 -14.30 -6.40 20.70
N VAL A 281 -15.39 -5.91 21.28
CA VAL A 281 -16.75 -6.34 20.95
C VAL A 281 -17.72 -5.14 20.86
N GLN A 282 -18.51 -5.11 19.79
CA GLN A 282 -19.69 -4.31 19.56
C GLN A 282 -20.89 -5.11 18.98
N ASN A 283 -21.84 -5.48 19.85
CA ASN A 283 -23.06 -6.23 19.51
C ASN A 283 -22.83 -7.64 18.92
N GLU A 284 -22.04 -8.48 19.56
CA GLU A 284 -21.72 -9.85 19.16
C GLU A 284 -22.35 -10.91 20.09
N GLU A 285 -23.58 -10.70 20.56
CA GLU A 285 -24.26 -11.65 21.45
C GLU A 285 -24.42 -13.06 20.87
N GLU A 286 -24.47 -13.18 19.53
CA GLU A 286 -24.60 -14.46 18.83
C GLU A 286 -23.30 -15.28 18.78
N THR A 287 -22.14 -14.64 18.89
CA THR A 287 -20.83 -15.28 18.60
C THR A 287 -19.88 -15.25 19.79
N ILE A 288 -20.02 -14.28 20.71
CA ILE A 288 -19.06 -14.04 21.79
C ILE A 288 -18.85 -15.25 22.70
N GLU A 289 -19.90 -16.04 22.95
CA GLU A 289 -19.79 -17.25 23.76
C GLU A 289 -18.82 -18.25 23.13
N GLN A 290 -19.00 -18.57 21.85
CA GLN A 290 -18.14 -19.53 21.15
C GLN A 290 -16.70 -18.99 21.01
N VAL A 291 -16.53 -17.70 20.75
CA VAL A 291 -15.21 -17.04 20.69
C VAL A 291 -14.45 -17.24 22.01
N ILE A 292 -15.11 -16.98 23.15
CA ILE A 292 -14.50 -17.15 24.48
C ILE A 292 -14.19 -18.63 24.76
N LEU A 293 -15.09 -19.54 24.39
CA LEU A 293 -14.88 -20.97 24.59
C LEU A 293 -13.69 -21.50 23.78
N GLU A 294 -13.50 -21.08 22.53
CA GLU A 294 -12.32 -21.43 21.74
C GLU A 294 -11.03 -20.82 22.32
N ALA A 295 -11.08 -19.54 22.75
CA ALA A 295 -9.95 -18.88 23.38
C ALA A 295 -9.53 -19.58 24.70
N ARG A 296 -10.48 -20.13 25.48
CA ARG A 296 -10.14 -20.87 26.70
C ARG A 296 -9.37 -22.17 26.43
N LYS A 297 -9.50 -22.78 25.25
CA LYS A 297 -8.79 -24.03 24.90
C LYS A 297 -7.27 -23.87 24.81
N ILE A 298 -6.78 -22.63 24.71
CA ILE A 298 -5.36 -22.31 24.67
C ILE A 298 -4.84 -21.76 26.01
N GLU A 299 -5.56 -22.05 27.10
CA GLU A 299 -5.19 -21.80 28.50
C GLU A 299 -4.68 -20.37 28.78
N PRO A 300 -5.47 -19.33 28.48
CA PRO A 300 -5.05 -17.98 28.77
C PRO A 300 -5.03 -17.72 30.29
N LEU A 301 -4.03 -16.95 30.73
CA LEU A 301 -3.97 -16.36 32.07
C LEU A 301 -5.18 -15.47 32.31
N GLU A 302 -5.61 -14.77 31.27
CA GLU A 302 -6.78 -13.92 31.28
C GLU A 302 -7.36 -13.74 29.87
N ILE A 303 -8.67 -13.53 29.81
CA ILE A 303 -9.37 -13.08 28.61
C ILE A 303 -9.95 -11.71 28.96
N ILE A 304 -9.62 -10.70 28.17
CA ILE A 304 -10.03 -9.31 28.35
C ILE A 304 -10.95 -8.95 27.19
N VAL A 305 -12.23 -8.74 27.51
CA VAL A 305 -13.26 -8.34 26.57
C VAL A 305 -13.52 -6.84 26.75
N VAL A 306 -13.31 -6.07 25.68
CA VAL A 306 -13.53 -4.62 25.68
C VAL A 306 -14.80 -4.29 24.91
N VAL A 307 -15.87 -4.00 25.65
CA VAL A 307 -17.20 -3.69 25.12
C VAL A 307 -17.28 -2.20 24.76
N ASN A 308 -17.53 -1.87 23.49
CA ASN A 308 -17.46 -0.49 23.00
C ASN A 308 -18.79 0.03 22.39
N GLY A 309 -19.76 0.30 23.26
CA GLY A 309 -21.07 0.84 22.86
C GLY A 309 -21.98 -0.25 22.30
N SER A 310 -21.97 -1.42 22.95
CA SER A 310 -22.95 -2.47 22.71
C SER A 310 -24.30 -2.12 23.34
N THR A 311 -25.38 -2.58 22.72
CA THR A 311 -26.77 -2.37 23.13
C THR A 311 -27.52 -3.69 23.33
N ASP A 312 -26.82 -4.82 23.16
CA ASP A 312 -27.36 -6.17 23.23
C ASP A 312 -26.80 -6.93 24.45
N GLN A 313 -26.95 -8.26 24.49
CA GLN A 313 -26.53 -9.07 25.64
C GLN A 313 -25.03 -9.44 25.66
N THR A 314 -24.21 -8.91 24.75
CA THR A 314 -22.79 -9.26 24.61
C THR A 314 -22.03 -9.21 25.94
N ALA A 315 -22.14 -8.08 26.68
CA ALA A 315 -21.43 -7.88 27.95
C ALA A 315 -21.89 -8.89 29.01
N ASN A 316 -23.20 -9.15 29.11
CA ASN A 316 -23.78 -10.07 30.08
C ASN A 316 -23.37 -11.53 29.79
N ILE A 317 -23.34 -11.93 28.52
CA ILE A 317 -22.90 -13.26 28.12
C ILE A 317 -21.42 -13.44 28.48
N ALA A 318 -20.56 -12.52 28.07
CA ALA A 318 -19.12 -12.58 28.35
C ALA A 318 -18.84 -12.62 29.86
N LYS A 319 -19.52 -11.78 30.65
CA LYS A 319 -19.41 -11.74 32.12
C LYS A 319 -19.76 -13.08 32.78
N ARG A 320 -20.80 -13.78 32.31
CA ARG A 320 -21.18 -15.12 32.83
C ARG A 320 -20.12 -16.18 32.56
N LEU A 321 -19.32 -16.00 31.51
CA LEU A 321 -18.19 -16.88 31.19
C LEU A 321 -16.92 -16.54 32.00
N GLY A 322 -16.98 -15.56 32.89
CA GLY A 322 -15.94 -15.22 33.85
C GLY A 322 -14.69 -14.62 33.21
N VAL A 323 -14.84 -13.86 32.13
CA VAL A 323 -13.75 -13.08 31.52
C VAL A 323 -13.67 -11.69 32.16
N THR A 324 -12.52 -11.03 32.02
CA THR A 324 -12.39 -9.62 32.41
C THR A 324 -13.16 -8.76 31.42
N ILE A 325 -13.98 -7.83 31.93
CA ILE A 325 -14.81 -6.93 31.12
C ILE A 325 -14.38 -5.49 31.39
N ILE A 326 -14.11 -4.77 30.31
CA ILE A 326 -13.98 -3.31 30.31
C ILE A 326 -15.08 -2.77 29.42
N GLU A 327 -15.98 -1.97 29.96
CA GLU A 327 -17.20 -1.56 29.25
C GLU A 327 -17.34 -0.05 29.14
N TYR A 328 -17.66 0.38 27.92
CA TYR A 328 -17.94 1.76 27.53
C TYR A 328 -19.33 1.85 26.91
N ASN A 329 -20.11 2.84 27.34
CA ASN A 329 -21.44 3.08 26.80
C ASN A 329 -21.39 3.68 25.38
N GLU A 330 -20.34 4.44 25.07
CA GLU A 330 -20.11 5.00 23.75
C GLU A 330 -19.36 4.06 22.79
N ARG A 331 -19.53 4.30 21.50
CA ARG A 331 -18.69 3.68 20.46
C ARG A 331 -17.29 4.27 20.51
N LEU A 332 -16.29 3.40 20.61
CA LEU A 332 -14.87 3.79 20.65
C LEU A 332 -14.18 3.72 19.28
N GLY A 333 -14.58 2.73 18.48
CA GLY A 333 -13.84 2.23 17.32
C GLY A 333 -13.04 0.97 17.66
N HIS A 334 -12.91 0.04 16.70
CA HIS A 334 -12.32 -1.29 16.94
C HIS A 334 -10.89 -1.25 17.51
N ASN A 335 -10.01 -0.44 16.91
CA ASN A 335 -8.62 -0.34 17.32
C ASN A 335 -8.43 0.28 18.72
N VAL A 336 -9.38 1.12 19.17
CA VAL A 336 -9.38 1.66 20.54
C VAL A 336 -9.60 0.54 21.55
N GLY A 337 -10.53 -0.37 21.27
CA GLY A 337 -10.76 -1.54 22.12
C GLY A 337 -9.53 -2.43 22.24
N ARG A 338 -8.81 -2.65 21.13
CA ARG A 338 -7.53 -3.40 21.13
C ARG A 338 -6.47 -2.73 22.00
N ALA A 339 -6.28 -1.41 21.85
CA ALA A 339 -5.32 -0.66 22.65
C ALA A 339 -5.66 -0.69 24.16
N ILE A 340 -6.92 -0.51 24.52
CA ILE A 340 -7.38 -0.58 25.92
C ILE A 340 -7.15 -1.97 26.51
N GLY A 341 -7.47 -3.03 25.77
CA GLY A 341 -7.23 -4.39 26.22
C GLY A 341 -5.74 -4.69 26.38
N ALA A 342 -4.89 -4.15 25.50
CA ALA A 342 -3.43 -4.29 25.59
C ALA A 342 -2.83 -3.57 26.80
N LEU A 343 -3.36 -2.39 27.16
CA LEU A 343 -3.01 -1.69 28.40
C LEU A 343 -3.41 -2.49 29.65
N GLU A 344 -4.52 -3.22 29.59
CA GLU A 344 -4.97 -4.05 30.71
C GLU A 344 -4.18 -5.34 30.85
N ALA A 345 -3.82 -5.96 29.72
CA ALA A 345 -3.16 -7.25 29.69
C ALA A 345 -1.88 -7.30 30.54
N THR A 346 -1.68 -8.42 31.24
CA THR A 346 -0.57 -8.71 32.14
C THR A 346 0.32 -9.87 31.67
N GLY A 347 -0.12 -10.65 30.69
CA GLY A 347 0.64 -11.76 30.11
C GLY A 347 1.84 -11.32 29.28
N ASP A 348 2.78 -12.24 29.10
CA ASP A 348 3.97 -12.10 28.25
C ASP A 348 3.65 -12.18 26.76
N ILE A 349 2.54 -12.85 26.42
CA ILE A 349 2.03 -13.03 25.06
C ILE A 349 0.65 -12.39 25.00
N LEU A 350 0.42 -11.53 24.01
CA LEU A 350 -0.87 -10.90 23.78
C LEU A 350 -1.44 -11.41 22.47
N LEU A 351 -2.59 -12.09 22.52
CA LEU A 351 -3.33 -12.54 21.35
C LEU A 351 -4.54 -11.62 21.12
N PHE A 352 -4.66 -11.10 19.91
CA PHE A 352 -5.80 -10.28 19.49
C PHE A 352 -6.71 -11.12 18.60
N ILE A 353 -7.99 -11.20 18.98
CA ILE A 353 -9.07 -11.83 18.21
C ILE A 353 -10.29 -10.90 18.15
N ASP A 354 -11.17 -11.06 17.16
CA ASP A 354 -12.40 -10.25 17.04
C ASP A 354 -13.60 -11.05 17.55
N GLY A 355 -14.65 -10.36 18.01
CA GLY A 355 -15.90 -10.99 18.44
C GLY A 355 -16.80 -11.45 17.30
N ASP A 356 -16.54 -11.04 16.05
CA ASP A 356 -17.48 -11.20 14.92
C ASP A 356 -17.69 -12.67 14.51
N PHE A 357 -16.70 -13.55 14.71
CA PHE A 357 -16.81 -14.97 14.42
C PHE A 357 -15.77 -15.77 15.23
N SER A 358 -16.03 -17.06 15.42
CA SER A 358 -15.13 -17.93 16.17
C SER A 358 -13.99 -18.49 15.32
N VAL A 359 -12.77 -18.40 15.84
CA VAL A 359 -11.58 -19.10 15.32
C VAL A 359 -11.24 -20.24 16.27
N SER A 360 -10.98 -21.45 15.76
CA SER A 360 -10.70 -22.60 16.62
C SER A 360 -9.46 -22.39 17.47
N GLY A 361 -9.46 -22.93 18.69
CA GLY A 361 -8.31 -22.86 19.60
C GLY A 361 -7.02 -23.42 18.96
N SER A 362 -7.14 -24.46 18.13
CA SER A 362 -6.01 -25.02 17.38
C SER A 362 -5.36 -24.01 16.41
N ASN A 363 -6.17 -23.22 15.71
CA ASN A 363 -5.68 -22.18 14.81
C ASN A 363 -5.05 -21.02 15.60
N LEU A 364 -5.70 -20.59 16.69
CA LEU A 364 -5.17 -19.54 17.57
C LEU A 364 -3.82 -19.93 18.20
N HIS A 365 -3.65 -21.22 18.51
CA HIS A 365 -2.44 -21.75 19.13
C HIS A 365 -1.17 -21.53 18.28
N HIS A 366 -1.29 -21.52 16.95
CA HIS A 366 -0.13 -21.27 16.07
C HIS A 366 0.48 -19.88 16.31
N PHE A 367 -0.36 -18.86 16.54
CA PHE A 367 0.08 -17.49 16.79
C PHE A 367 0.76 -17.36 18.15
N THR A 368 0.15 -17.92 19.20
CA THR A 368 0.70 -17.83 20.56
C THR A 368 1.97 -18.65 20.72
N LYS A 369 2.06 -19.82 20.05
CA LYS A 369 3.28 -20.62 20.00
C LYS A 369 4.41 -19.94 19.26
N ALA A 370 4.14 -19.28 18.13
CA ALA A 370 5.16 -18.51 17.43
C ALA A 370 5.78 -17.44 18.33
N VAL A 371 4.95 -16.71 19.10
CA VAL A 371 5.44 -15.70 20.04
C VAL A 371 6.21 -16.33 21.21
N SER A 372 5.70 -17.44 21.75
CA SER A 372 6.42 -18.22 22.77
C SER A 372 7.82 -18.64 22.30
N ALA A 373 7.95 -19.01 21.02
CA ALA A 373 9.19 -19.44 20.38
C ALA A 373 10.14 -18.31 19.95
N GLY A 374 9.78 -17.04 20.18
CA GLY A 374 10.66 -15.90 19.93
C GLY A 374 10.35 -15.08 18.67
N VAL A 375 9.19 -15.26 18.05
CA VAL A 375 8.63 -14.24 17.15
C VAL A 375 8.06 -13.11 18.00
N ASP A 376 8.31 -11.85 17.65
CA ASP A 376 7.77 -10.72 18.42
C ASP A 376 6.38 -10.31 17.98
N ILE A 377 6.10 -10.43 16.68
CA ILE A 377 4.76 -10.22 16.11
C ILE A 377 4.44 -11.35 15.15
N ALA A 378 3.43 -12.13 15.49
CA ALA A 378 2.88 -13.22 14.69
C ALA A 378 1.64 -12.75 13.93
N LEU A 379 1.76 -12.59 12.61
CA LEU A 379 0.73 -12.12 11.69
C LEU A 379 -0.02 -13.27 11.03
N ASN A 380 -1.29 -13.03 10.67
CA ASN A 380 -2.08 -13.93 9.84
C ASN A 380 -1.53 -13.92 8.41
N ASP A 381 -1.19 -15.11 7.89
CA ASP A 381 -0.69 -15.29 6.54
C ASP A 381 -1.85 -15.29 5.54
N LEU A 382 -2.29 -14.11 5.12
CA LEU A 382 -3.38 -13.95 4.16
C LEU A 382 -2.93 -14.04 2.69
N ASN A 383 -1.68 -14.45 2.43
CA ASN A 383 -1.17 -14.61 1.08
C ASN A 383 -1.97 -15.62 0.24
N PRO A 384 -2.45 -16.76 0.78
CA PRO A 384 -3.28 -17.69 0.03
C PRO A 384 -4.61 -17.09 -0.46
N MET A 385 -5.02 -15.92 0.05
CA MET A 385 -6.25 -15.23 -0.38
C MET A 385 -6.01 -14.14 -1.43
N LEU A 386 -4.75 -13.83 -1.73
CA LEU A 386 -4.41 -12.78 -2.68
C LEU A 386 -4.63 -13.27 -4.11
N HIS A 387 -5.72 -12.80 -4.72
CA HIS A 387 -6.06 -13.08 -6.10
C HIS A 387 -6.45 -11.79 -6.83
N PRO A 388 -6.10 -11.64 -8.11
CA PRO A 388 -6.62 -10.54 -8.93
C PRO A 388 -8.14 -10.66 -9.15
N PRO A 389 -8.84 -9.52 -9.31
CA PRO A 389 -8.34 -8.16 -9.14
C PRO A 389 -8.13 -7.81 -7.66
N PHE A 390 -6.96 -7.25 -7.32
CA PHE A 390 -6.63 -6.95 -5.93
C PHE A 390 -7.43 -5.79 -5.38
N TYR A 391 -8.03 -6.03 -4.22
CA TYR A 391 -8.73 -5.01 -3.49
C TYR A 391 -7.74 -3.99 -2.92
N VAL A 392 -8.17 -2.73 -2.80
CA VAL A 392 -7.27 -1.64 -2.35
C VAL A 392 -6.70 -1.88 -0.95
N VAL A 393 -7.43 -2.62 -0.10
CA VAL A 393 -6.96 -3.01 1.23
C VAL A 393 -5.76 -3.94 1.16
N ASP A 394 -5.69 -4.85 0.19
CA ASP A 394 -4.53 -5.72 0.01
C ASP A 394 -3.33 -4.93 -0.52
N VAL A 395 -3.61 -4.03 -1.46
CA VAL A 395 -2.61 -3.16 -2.08
C VAL A 395 -1.96 -2.24 -1.05
N VAL A 396 -2.73 -1.64 -0.14
CA VAL A 396 -2.17 -0.72 0.87
C VAL A 396 -1.34 -1.43 1.93
N LYS A 397 -1.74 -2.65 2.32
CA LYS A 397 -0.95 -3.49 3.24
C LYS A 397 0.40 -3.85 2.60
N TYR A 398 0.37 -4.27 1.32
CA TYR A 398 1.58 -4.63 0.62
C TYR A 398 2.49 -3.45 0.34
N MET A 399 1.94 -2.29 -0.03
CA MET A 399 2.72 -1.05 -0.18
C MET A 399 3.51 -0.73 1.09
N LEU A 400 2.86 -0.84 2.25
CA LEU A 400 3.52 -0.54 3.52
C LEU A 400 4.64 -1.55 3.82
N ASN A 401 4.42 -2.85 3.57
CA ASN A 401 5.47 -3.88 3.69
C ASN A 401 6.65 -3.66 2.74
N LEU A 402 6.40 -3.18 1.52
CA LEU A 402 7.44 -2.79 0.56
C LEU A 402 8.24 -1.57 1.04
N ALA A 403 7.57 -0.61 1.68
CA ALA A 403 8.18 0.66 2.11
C ALA A 403 9.34 0.48 3.10
N TYR A 404 9.28 -0.51 4.00
CA TYR A 404 10.36 -0.85 4.93
C TYR A 404 11.13 -2.13 4.55
N ASN A 405 11.16 -2.47 3.25
CA ASN A 405 11.94 -3.56 2.67
C ASN A 405 11.65 -4.94 3.31
N ARG A 406 10.36 -5.25 3.53
CA ARG A 406 9.88 -6.56 4.00
C ARG A 406 8.86 -7.15 3.01
N PRO A 407 9.25 -7.34 1.73
CA PRO A 407 8.32 -7.84 0.71
C PRO A 407 7.76 -9.22 1.02
N GLU A 408 8.44 -10.00 1.86
CA GLU A 408 8.05 -11.35 2.22
C GLU A 408 6.83 -11.39 3.15
N LEU A 409 6.52 -10.28 3.82
CA LEU A 409 5.28 -10.12 4.57
C LEU A 409 4.08 -9.95 3.64
N SER A 410 4.28 -9.45 2.41
CA SER A 410 3.23 -9.28 1.40
C SER A 410 1.98 -8.55 1.94
N ASN A 411 0.82 -9.19 2.16
CA ASN A 411 -0.35 -8.54 2.78
C ASN A 411 -0.49 -8.79 4.30
N GLY A 412 0.51 -9.42 4.92
CA GLY A 412 0.61 -9.60 6.36
C GLY A 412 0.56 -8.25 7.09
N SER A 413 -0.36 -8.13 8.04
CA SER A 413 -0.62 -6.85 8.71
C SER A 413 -1.28 -7.06 10.07
N LEU A 414 -0.88 -6.27 11.08
CA LEU A 414 -1.59 -6.17 12.38
C LEU A 414 -3.05 -5.69 12.25
N VAL A 415 -3.46 -5.16 11.09
CA VAL A 415 -4.87 -4.87 10.84
C VAL A 415 -5.69 -6.15 10.75
N ALA A 416 -5.10 -7.22 10.21
CA ALA A 416 -5.72 -8.53 10.14
C ALA A 416 -5.61 -9.24 11.50
N ILE A 417 -6.68 -9.94 11.83
CA ILE A 417 -6.82 -10.79 13.00
C ILE A 417 -6.96 -12.24 12.51
N PRO A 418 -6.63 -13.26 13.30
CA PRO A 418 -5.85 -13.20 14.54
C PRO A 418 -4.42 -12.71 14.33
N HIS A 419 -3.86 -12.07 15.34
CA HIS A 419 -2.42 -11.85 15.44
C HIS A 419 -2.00 -11.88 16.90
N ALA A 420 -0.73 -12.13 17.17
CA ALA A 420 -0.17 -12.09 18.52
C ALA A 420 1.10 -11.25 18.56
N MET A 421 1.43 -10.72 19.74
CA MET A 421 2.71 -10.05 19.97
C MET A 421 3.28 -10.31 21.36
N SER A 422 4.60 -10.15 21.49
CA SER A 422 5.31 -10.23 22.75
C SER A 422 5.05 -8.97 23.60
N ARG A 423 5.01 -9.14 24.92
CA ARG A 423 4.97 -8.03 25.89
C ARG A 423 6.12 -7.07 25.68
N SER A 424 7.33 -7.59 25.47
CA SER A 424 8.52 -6.79 25.22
C SER A 424 8.38 -5.89 23.98
N CYS A 425 7.75 -6.39 22.91
CA CYS A 425 7.47 -5.58 21.74
C CYS A 425 6.42 -4.50 22.04
N LEU A 426 5.33 -4.85 22.73
CA LEU A 426 4.28 -3.90 23.10
C LEU A 426 4.83 -2.75 23.96
N ASP A 427 5.63 -3.08 24.98
CA ASP A 427 6.19 -2.10 25.91
C ASP A 427 7.14 -1.13 25.20
N ALA A 428 7.87 -1.60 24.20
CA ALA A 428 8.82 -0.78 23.44
C ALA A 428 8.15 0.13 22.39
N ILE A 429 7.09 -0.33 21.74
CA ILE A 429 6.35 0.49 20.75
C ILE A 429 5.30 1.41 21.39
N GLY A 430 4.90 1.13 22.63
CA GLY A 430 3.81 1.78 23.35
C GLY A 430 2.45 1.21 22.94
N TRP A 431 1.64 0.84 23.94
CA TRP A 431 0.31 0.25 23.74
C TRP A 431 -0.65 1.18 22.97
N GLU A 432 -0.49 2.49 23.12
CA GLU A 432 -1.27 3.51 22.41
C GLU A 432 -1.07 3.45 20.89
N SER A 433 0.06 2.89 20.43
CA SER A 433 0.32 2.67 19.00
C SER A 433 -0.71 1.74 18.36
N LEU A 434 -1.35 0.86 19.13
CA LEU A 434 -2.40 -0.03 18.64
C LEU A 434 -3.69 0.70 18.24
N LEU A 435 -3.82 2.01 18.53
CA LEU A 435 -4.80 2.88 17.88
C LEU A 435 -4.70 2.85 16.35
N CYS A 436 -3.48 2.65 15.85
CA CYS A 436 -3.16 2.49 14.44
C CYS A 436 -2.27 1.23 14.30
N PRO A 437 -2.87 0.04 14.11
CA PRO A 437 -2.10 -1.21 14.05
C PRO A 437 -0.99 -1.19 12.98
N SER A 438 -1.20 -0.51 11.86
CA SER A 438 -0.18 -0.29 10.82
C SER A 438 1.03 0.50 11.37
N LEU A 439 0.81 1.52 12.20
CA LEU A 439 1.88 2.28 12.86
C LEU A 439 2.62 1.43 13.91
N ALA A 440 1.89 0.64 14.70
CA ALA A 440 2.49 -0.30 15.65
C ALA A 440 3.45 -1.29 14.96
N GLN A 441 3.05 -1.82 13.79
CA GLN A 441 3.89 -2.71 12.99
C GLN A 441 5.15 -1.99 12.48
N VAL A 442 5.00 -0.77 11.95
CA VAL A 442 6.16 0.03 11.50
C VAL A 442 7.13 0.28 12.65
N LYS A 443 6.64 0.72 13.81
CA LYS A 443 7.48 0.95 15.00
C LYS A 443 8.24 -0.31 15.41
N ALA A 444 7.57 -1.46 15.45
CA ALA A 444 8.20 -2.72 15.81
C ALA A 444 9.33 -3.09 14.83
N ILE A 445 9.07 -2.98 13.53
CA ILE A 445 10.06 -3.30 12.48
C ILE A 445 11.26 -2.35 12.55
N LEU A 446 11.04 -1.05 12.72
CA LEU A 446 12.12 -0.07 12.83
C LEU A 446 12.98 -0.27 14.09
N GLN A 447 12.39 -0.78 15.17
CA GLN A 447 13.12 -1.15 16.40
C GLN A 447 13.79 -2.53 16.32
N GLY A 448 13.71 -3.23 15.19
CA GLY A 448 14.38 -4.52 14.96
C GLY A 448 13.65 -5.74 15.51
N TYR A 449 12.38 -5.62 15.90
CA TYR A 449 11.59 -6.76 16.37
C TYR A 449 11.26 -7.73 15.24
N ARG A 450 11.19 -9.03 15.58
CA ARG A 450 10.94 -10.10 14.61
C ARG A 450 9.45 -10.23 14.29
N VAL A 451 9.07 -9.80 13.09
CA VAL A 451 7.69 -9.84 12.58
C VAL A 451 7.57 -10.93 11.50
N GLU A 452 6.61 -11.85 11.63
CA GLU A 452 6.43 -12.97 10.68
C GLU A 452 4.97 -13.29 10.41
N CYS A 453 4.65 -13.72 9.19
CA CYS A 453 3.38 -14.39 8.87
C CYS A 453 3.50 -15.86 9.28
N VAL A 454 2.67 -16.33 10.22
CA VAL A 454 2.91 -17.63 10.89
C VAL A 454 1.88 -18.71 10.58
N HIS A 455 0.65 -18.32 10.25
CA HIS A 455 -0.44 -19.25 10.02
C HIS A 455 -1.57 -18.60 9.25
N TYR A 456 -2.27 -19.36 8.42
CA TYR A 456 -3.41 -18.89 7.64
C TYR A 456 -4.73 -19.13 8.39
N VAL A 457 -5.52 -18.07 8.55
CA VAL A 457 -6.93 -18.14 8.98
C VAL A 457 -7.77 -17.27 8.04
N ASP A 458 -8.78 -17.86 7.39
CA ASP A 458 -9.74 -17.11 6.57
C ASP A 458 -10.59 -16.20 7.48
N VAL A 459 -10.37 -14.90 7.36
CA VAL A 459 -11.09 -13.87 8.12
C VAL A 459 -11.88 -12.94 7.22
N VAL A 460 -11.97 -13.24 5.93
CA VAL A 460 -12.73 -12.41 4.99
C VAL A 460 -14.14 -12.97 4.83
N LYS A 461 -14.26 -14.28 4.56
CA LYS A 461 -15.57 -14.93 4.37
C LYS A 461 -16.47 -14.93 5.61
N PRO A 462 -15.97 -15.23 6.82
CA PRO A 462 -16.83 -15.25 8.00
C PRO A 462 -17.06 -13.86 8.60
N ASN A 463 -16.44 -12.81 8.05
CA ASN A 463 -16.52 -11.48 8.62
C ASN A 463 -17.95 -10.92 8.54
N ARG A 464 -18.41 -10.32 9.63
CA ARG A 464 -19.74 -9.72 9.69
C ARG A 464 -19.79 -8.45 8.84
N ILE A 465 -20.71 -8.42 7.88
CA ILE A 465 -20.96 -7.22 7.06
C ILE A 465 -21.77 -6.22 7.87
N ARG A 466 -21.18 -5.06 8.15
CA ARG A 466 -21.81 -3.91 8.79
C ARG A 466 -22.13 -2.87 7.70
N LEU A 467 -23.41 -2.67 7.38
CA LEU A 467 -23.85 -1.82 6.25
C LEU A 467 -23.20 -0.43 6.24
N MET A 468 -23.15 0.26 7.39
CA MET A 468 -22.59 1.60 7.53
C MET A 468 -21.06 1.67 7.35
N GLU A 469 -20.37 0.54 7.46
CA GLU A 469 -18.89 0.46 7.38
C GLU A 469 -18.42 -0.16 6.06
N ASN A 470 -19.19 -1.13 5.53
CA ASN A 470 -18.78 -1.99 4.43
C ASN A 470 -19.47 -1.67 3.10
N VAL A 471 -20.47 -0.78 3.08
CA VAL A 471 -21.19 -0.40 1.86
C VAL A 471 -21.04 1.08 1.58
N SER A 472 -20.82 1.44 0.32
CA SER A 472 -20.89 2.81 -0.18
C SER A 472 -21.64 2.85 -1.52
N HIS A 473 -22.38 3.92 -1.75
CA HIS A 473 -23.02 4.18 -3.04
C HIS A 473 -22.05 4.79 -4.07
N ASN A 474 -21.00 5.49 -3.62
CA ASN A 474 -19.99 6.12 -4.46
C ASN A 474 -18.61 6.04 -3.78
N GLY A 475 -17.59 5.56 -4.51
CA GLY A 475 -16.23 5.43 -3.98
C GLY A 475 -16.06 4.30 -2.96
N HIS A 476 -15.02 4.40 -2.14
CA HIS A 476 -14.68 3.34 -1.16
C HIS A 476 -15.57 3.39 0.09
N PRO A 477 -15.90 2.21 0.69
CA PRO A 477 -16.56 2.14 1.99
C PRO A 477 -15.80 2.87 3.12
N PRO A 478 -16.48 3.36 4.17
CA PRO A 478 -15.83 4.04 5.29
C PRO A 478 -14.73 3.23 5.98
N ALA A 479 -14.92 1.91 6.14
CA ALA A 479 -13.89 1.04 6.71
C ALA A 479 -12.61 1.03 5.87
N VAL A 480 -12.74 1.09 4.55
CA VAL A 480 -11.63 1.05 3.60
C VAL A 480 -10.86 2.35 3.62
N LEU A 481 -11.57 3.49 3.64
CA LEU A 481 -10.95 4.81 3.78
C LEU A 481 -10.19 4.94 5.11
N ARG A 482 -10.73 4.38 6.19
CA ARG A 482 -10.05 4.30 7.49
C ARG A 482 -8.79 3.45 7.43
N ILE A 483 -8.86 2.27 6.80
CA ILE A 483 -7.69 1.39 6.62
C ILE A 483 -6.61 2.10 5.82
N ILE A 484 -6.95 2.74 4.69
CA ILE A 484 -5.99 3.50 3.89
C ILE A 484 -5.36 4.60 4.73
N GLY A 485 -6.17 5.38 5.45
CA GLY A 485 -5.68 6.45 6.33
C GLY A 485 -4.74 5.96 7.43
N ASP A 486 -5.01 4.81 8.05
CA ASP A 486 -4.14 4.22 9.07
C ASP A 486 -2.78 3.79 8.46
N HIS A 487 -2.77 3.26 7.24
CA HIS A 487 -1.52 2.91 6.56
C HIS A 487 -0.74 4.13 6.07
N VAL A 488 -1.41 5.19 5.64
CA VAL A 488 -0.73 6.44 5.28
C VAL A 488 -0.18 7.16 6.52
N GLU A 489 -0.85 7.08 7.67
CA GLU A 489 -0.32 7.56 8.95
C GLU A 489 0.96 6.79 9.33
N ALA A 490 0.95 5.47 9.17
CA ALA A 490 2.13 4.62 9.39
C ALA A 490 3.27 4.92 8.41
N LEU A 491 2.94 5.13 7.12
CA LEU A 491 3.91 5.51 6.08
C LEU A 491 4.53 6.88 6.37
N SER A 492 3.73 7.83 6.86
CA SER A 492 4.20 9.16 7.25
C SER A 492 5.22 9.07 8.39
N TYR A 493 4.93 8.25 9.41
CA TYR A 493 5.88 8.00 10.49
C TYR A 493 7.17 7.36 9.97
N LEU A 494 7.09 6.38 9.08
CA LEU A 494 8.28 5.77 8.46
C LEU A 494 9.15 6.82 7.74
N ILE A 495 8.54 7.66 6.91
CA ILE A 495 9.23 8.73 6.18
C ILE A 495 9.92 9.68 7.17
N GLU A 496 9.22 10.11 8.23
CA GLU A 496 9.78 10.97 9.27
C GLU A 496 11.02 10.33 9.94
N GLN A 497 11.01 9.02 10.19
CA GLN A 497 12.17 8.32 10.77
C GLN A 497 13.35 8.22 9.78
N LEU A 498 13.09 7.85 8.52
CA LEU A 498 14.13 7.75 7.49
C LEU A 498 14.84 9.09 7.25
N GLU A 499 14.11 10.20 7.31
CA GLU A 499 14.70 11.54 7.19
C GLU A 499 15.53 11.97 8.41
N MET A 500 15.21 11.46 9.60
CA MET A 500 16.01 11.70 10.80
C MET A 500 17.32 10.93 10.76
N ASP A 501 17.28 9.66 10.35
CA ASP A 501 18.46 8.82 10.22
C ASP A 501 19.41 9.35 9.15
N GLY A 502 18.88 9.79 8.00
CA GLY A 502 19.68 10.38 6.91
C GLY A 502 20.27 11.76 7.19
N LYS A 503 19.89 12.43 8.29
CA LYS A 503 20.53 13.68 8.77
C LYS A 503 21.60 13.42 9.84
N GLY A 504 21.78 12.17 10.25
CA GLY A 504 22.74 11.73 11.27
C GLY A 504 24.11 11.27 10.75
N ASP A 505 24.25 11.13 9.43
CA ASP A 505 25.52 10.90 8.71
C ASP A 505 26.03 12.22 8.08
#